data_AF-X0WE98-F1
#
_entry.id   AF-X0WE98-F1
#
_cell.length_a   1.000
_cell.length_b   1.000
_cell.length_c   1.000
_cell.angle_alpha   90.00
_cell.angle_beta   90.00
_cell.angle_gamma   90.00
#
_symmetry.space_group_name_H-M   'P 1'
#
loop_
_entity.id
_entity.type
_entity.pdbx_description
1 polymer ?
#
loop_
_entity_poly.entity_id
_entity_poly.type
_entity_poly.pdbx_seq_one_letter_code
_entity_poly.pdbx_strand_id
1 'polypeptide(L)'
;SHKEDLRPTISYESILNMPVNFDPIKHKRGYREDIEPRITKQDEYGKATLEIREVDRIEIELGKGVSTGYIVVGDQLRPLPIGSTLDRAKGIFYWQPGPGFIGEYDLVFIKQDEFGMQKRINVKIRVRPKFGGNHIDLFKDAKAKGEVSDSDVPS
;
A
#
# COMPACT_ATOMS: atom_id res chain seq x y z
N SER A 1 -13.70 -24.72 -15.88
CA SER A 1 -13.37 -25.34 -14.57
C SER A 1 -13.46 -24.28 -13.49
N HIS A 2 -14.02 -24.62 -12.34
CA HIS A 2 -14.62 -23.74 -11.34
C HIS A 2 -13.67 -22.64 -10.81
N LYS A 3 -14.09 -21.37 -10.89
CA LYS A 3 -13.54 -20.32 -10.02
C LYS A 3 -14.26 -20.47 -8.68
N GLU A 4 -13.66 -21.25 -7.79
CA GLU A 4 -14.08 -21.29 -6.38
C GLU A 4 -14.22 -19.86 -5.85
N ASP A 5 -15.35 -19.64 -5.17
CA ASP A 5 -15.74 -18.40 -4.53
C ASP A 5 -14.58 -17.92 -3.64
N LEU A 6 -13.84 -16.88 -4.06
CA LEU A 6 -12.67 -16.32 -3.36
C LEU A 6 -13.08 -15.54 -2.09
N ARG A 7 -14.04 -16.07 -1.34
CA ARG A 7 -14.45 -15.50 -0.07
C ARG A 7 -13.39 -15.83 0.97
N PRO A 8 -12.93 -14.83 1.74
CA PRO A 8 -12.08 -15.09 2.90
C PRO A 8 -12.75 -16.09 3.83
N THR A 9 -12.01 -17.13 4.23
CA THR A 9 -12.48 -18.14 5.19
C THR A 9 -12.59 -17.57 6.61
N ILE A 10 -11.97 -16.42 6.86
CA ILE A 10 -12.02 -15.67 8.11
C ILE A 10 -12.95 -14.46 7.97
N SER A 11 -13.70 -14.15 9.03
CA SER A 11 -14.56 -12.96 9.07
C SER A 11 -13.77 -11.71 9.48
N TYR A 12 -14.27 -10.52 9.12
CA TYR A 12 -13.70 -9.26 9.58
C TYR A 12 -13.67 -9.14 11.10
N GLU A 13 -14.75 -9.53 11.78
CA GLU A 13 -14.84 -9.53 13.24
C GLU A 13 -13.80 -10.46 13.90
N SER A 14 -13.56 -11.62 13.31
CA SER A 14 -12.49 -12.52 13.80
C SER A 14 -11.12 -11.85 13.73
N ILE A 15 -10.85 -11.06 12.68
CA ILE A 15 -9.62 -10.28 12.59
C ILE A 15 -9.59 -9.17 13.66
N LEU A 16 -10.68 -8.44 13.87
CA LEU A 16 -10.74 -7.39 14.90
C LEU A 16 -10.50 -7.89 16.33
N ASN A 17 -10.74 -9.17 16.59
CA ASN A 17 -10.46 -9.81 17.87
C ASN A 17 -8.99 -10.28 18.03
N MET A 18 -8.18 -10.29 16.96
CA MET A 18 -6.75 -10.63 17.06
C MET A 18 -5.94 -9.46 17.64
N PRO A 19 -5.01 -9.66 18.58
CA PRO A 19 -4.16 -8.57 19.08
C PRO A 19 -3.48 -7.78 17.95
N VAL A 20 -3.39 -6.46 18.10
CA VAL A 20 -2.72 -5.61 17.10
C VAL A 20 -1.20 -5.70 17.27
N ASN A 21 -0.49 -5.75 16.15
CA ASN A 21 0.94 -5.61 16.11
C ASN A 21 1.35 -4.12 16.05
N PHE A 22 2.08 -3.68 17.06
CA PHE A 22 2.62 -2.31 17.17
C PHE A 22 4.09 -2.20 16.77
N ASP A 23 4.71 -3.29 16.30
CA ASP A 23 6.10 -3.27 15.83
C ASP A 23 6.26 -2.32 14.63
N PRO A 24 7.21 -1.37 14.64
CA PRO A 24 7.39 -0.44 13.54
C PRO A 24 7.55 -1.14 12.19
N ILE A 25 6.91 -0.60 11.16
CA ILE A 25 6.94 -1.17 9.81
C ILE A 25 8.05 -0.51 9.00
N LYS A 26 8.91 -1.34 8.38
CA LYS A 26 9.88 -0.90 7.38
C LYS A 26 9.25 -0.94 6.00
N HIS A 27 9.50 0.07 5.17
CA HIS A 27 9.03 0.10 3.79
C HIS A 27 10.00 0.82 2.85
N LYS A 28 9.97 0.41 1.58
CA LYS A 28 10.64 1.08 0.46
C LYS A 28 9.59 1.59 -0.53
N ARG A 29 9.90 2.70 -1.21
CA ARG A 29 9.01 3.33 -2.20
C ARG A 29 9.81 3.64 -3.48
N GLY A 30 9.17 3.45 -4.63
CA GLY A 30 9.79 3.61 -5.94
C GLY A 30 10.71 2.43 -6.32
N TYR A 31 11.54 2.63 -7.34
CA TYR A 31 12.39 1.59 -7.93
C TYR A 31 13.87 1.66 -7.51
N ARG A 32 14.23 2.64 -6.67
CA ARG A 32 15.61 2.79 -6.21
C ARG A 32 15.90 1.81 -5.10
N GLU A 33 16.65 0.76 -5.43
CA GLU A 33 17.02 -0.32 -4.50
C GLU A 33 18.00 0.16 -3.41
N ASP A 34 18.77 1.20 -3.71
CA ASP A 34 19.84 1.79 -2.87
C ASP A 34 19.33 2.71 -1.75
N ILE A 35 18.01 2.90 -1.65
CA ILE A 35 17.43 3.72 -0.59
C ILE A 35 17.22 2.86 0.66
N GLU A 36 17.75 3.35 1.79
CA GLU A 36 17.50 2.79 3.12
C GLU A 36 15.99 2.71 3.39
N PRO A 37 15.48 1.55 3.89
CA PRO A 37 14.08 1.42 4.24
C PRO A 37 13.64 2.52 5.21
N ARG A 38 12.49 3.13 4.92
CA ARG A 38 11.86 4.07 5.84
C ARG A 38 11.15 3.28 6.92
N ILE A 39 11.20 3.79 8.15
CA ILE A 39 10.47 3.22 9.29
C ILE A 39 9.23 4.07 9.55
N THR A 40 8.09 3.42 9.70
CA THR A 40 6.84 4.06 10.11
C THR A 40 6.30 3.35 11.35
N LYS A 41 6.12 4.13 12.42
CA LYS A 41 5.42 3.68 13.62
C LYS A 41 3.91 3.68 13.37
N GLN A 42 3.23 2.74 13.97
CA GLN A 42 1.79 2.71 14.06
C GLN A 42 1.28 3.86 14.93
N ASP A 43 0.05 4.29 14.67
CA ASP A 43 -0.70 5.18 15.56
C ASP A 43 -1.18 4.46 16.84
N GLU A 44 -1.91 5.17 17.70
CA GLU A 44 -2.48 4.65 18.94
C GLU A 44 -3.44 3.46 18.75
N TYR A 45 -4.00 3.30 17.54
CA TYR A 45 -4.86 2.18 17.16
C TYR A 45 -4.10 1.05 16.46
N GLY A 46 -2.78 1.17 16.36
CA GLY A 46 -1.92 0.18 15.73
C GLY A 46 -2.01 0.17 14.20
N LYS A 47 -2.42 1.29 13.58
CA LYS A 47 -2.47 1.45 12.13
C LYS A 47 -1.23 2.22 11.64
N ALA A 48 -0.51 1.63 10.69
CA ALA A 48 0.57 2.31 9.98
C ALA A 48 0.01 3.01 8.74
N THR A 49 0.22 4.32 8.60
CA THR A 49 -0.20 5.07 7.40
C THR A 49 0.98 5.37 6.50
N LEU A 50 0.91 4.89 5.26
CA LEU A 50 1.93 5.04 4.22
C LEU A 50 1.37 5.86 3.07
N GLU A 51 2.22 6.60 2.36
CA GLU A 51 1.82 7.39 1.19
C GLU A 51 2.73 7.09 0.01
N ILE A 52 2.15 6.82 -1.16
CA ILE A 52 2.87 6.62 -2.41
C ILE A 52 2.24 7.46 -3.51
N ARG A 53 2.99 7.69 -4.58
CA ARG A 53 2.39 8.21 -5.81
C ARG A 53 1.93 7.06 -6.68
N GLU A 54 0.96 7.32 -7.53
CA GLU A 54 0.54 6.45 -8.60
C GLU A 54 1.76 5.95 -9.38
N VAL A 55 1.70 4.71 -9.87
CA VAL A 55 2.80 3.99 -10.54
C VAL A 55 4.10 3.83 -9.74
N ASP A 56 4.20 4.32 -8.50
CA ASP A 56 5.31 3.96 -7.63
C ASP A 56 5.07 2.57 -7.05
N ARG A 57 6.15 1.79 -6.92
CA ARG A 57 6.14 0.53 -6.18
C ARG A 57 6.28 0.80 -4.68
N ILE A 58 5.59 0.02 -3.86
CA ILE A 58 5.83 -0.07 -2.42
C ILE A 58 6.21 -1.50 -2.04
N GLU A 59 7.17 -1.59 -1.12
CA GLU A 59 7.55 -2.83 -0.46
C GLU A 59 7.39 -2.62 1.04
N ILE A 60 6.70 -3.53 1.72
CA ILE A 60 6.40 -3.44 3.15
C ILE A 60 6.92 -4.69 3.83
N GLU A 61 7.88 -4.53 4.73
CA GLU A 61 8.38 -5.63 5.57
C GLU A 61 7.40 -5.84 6.73
N LEU A 62 6.63 -6.93 6.66
CA LEU A 62 5.67 -7.37 7.68
C LEU A 62 6.33 -8.31 8.71
N GLY A 63 7.50 -8.84 8.34
CA GLY A 63 8.27 -9.79 9.13
C GLY A 63 7.85 -11.24 8.89
N LYS A 64 8.64 -12.17 9.42
CA LYS A 64 8.39 -13.61 9.32
C LYS A 64 7.06 -13.99 9.99
N GLY A 65 6.45 -15.08 9.54
CA GLY A 65 5.19 -15.59 10.11
C GLY A 65 3.93 -14.91 9.57
N VAL A 66 4.04 -13.98 8.60
CA VAL A 66 2.87 -13.47 7.89
C VAL A 66 2.25 -14.59 7.04
N SER A 67 0.95 -14.83 7.22
CA SER A 67 0.24 -15.94 6.59
C SER A 67 -0.69 -15.48 5.47
N THR A 68 -1.41 -14.37 5.67
CA THR A 68 -2.38 -13.86 4.70
C THR A 68 -2.56 -12.35 4.85
N GLY A 69 -3.26 -11.74 3.89
CA GLY A 69 -3.66 -10.35 3.93
C GLY A 69 -4.92 -10.10 3.11
N TYR A 70 -5.60 -8.99 3.41
CA TYR A 70 -6.87 -8.59 2.81
C TYR A 70 -6.93 -7.07 2.66
N ILE A 71 -7.75 -6.59 1.73
CA ILE A 71 -8.28 -5.23 1.80
C ILE A 71 -9.58 -5.23 2.60
N VAL A 72 -9.77 -4.20 3.41
CA VAL A 72 -10.97 -3.95 4.21
C VAL A 72 -11.84 -2.92 3.50
N VAL A 73 -13.09 -3.29 3.19
CA VAL A 73 -14.08 -2.39 2.58
C VAL A 73 -15.34 -2.43 3.43
N GLY A 74 -15.55 -1.40 4.26
CA GLY A 74 -16.56 -1.43 5.30
C GLY A 74 -16.25 -2.55 6.31
N ASP A 75 -17.19 -3.49 6.47
CA ASP A 75 -17.07 -4.69 7.30
C ASP A 75 -16.67 -5.95 6.51
N GLN A 76 -16.29 -5.79 5.23
CA GLN A 76 -15.96 -6.91 4.36
C GLN A 76 -14.44 -7.04 4.14
N LEU A 77 -14.00 -8.30 4.11
CA LEU A 77 -12.67 -8.66 3.66
C LEU A 77 -12.73 -9.04 2.18
N ARG A 78 -11.80 -8.50 1.40
CA ARG A 78 -11.64 -8.83 -0.02
C ARG A 78 -10.18 -9.21 -0.30
N PRO A 79 -9.91 -9.93 -1.41
CA PRO A 79 -8.55 -10.22 -1.82
C PRO A 79 -7.68 -8.96 -1.89
N LEU A 80 -6.37 -9.12 -1.66
CA LEU A 80 -5.41 -8.02 -1.77
C LEU A 80 -5.53 -7.30 -3.13
N PRO A 81 -5.18 -6.00 -3.20
CA PRO A 81 -5.33 -5.20 -4.42
C PRO A 81 -4.67 -5.84 -5.63
N ILE A 82 -5.25 -5.61 -6.82
CA ILE A 82 -4.63 -6.02 -8.09
C ILE A 82 -3.23 -5.41 -8.20
N GLY A 83 -2.29 -6.18 -8.75
CA GLY A 83 -0.88 -5.79 -8.87
C GLY A 83 -0.09 -5.90 -7.56
N SER A 84 -0.68 -6.51 -6.53
CA SER A 84 0.01 -6.80 -5.28
C SER A 84 0.36 -8.28 -5.12
N THR A 85 1.42 -8.54 -4.36
CA THR A 85 1.91 -9.89 -4.04
C THR A 85 2.36 -9.93 -2.58
N LEU A 86 1.92 -10.94 -1.84
CA LEU A 86 2.43 -11.25 -0.51
C LEU A 86 3.44 -12.40 -0.60
N ASP A 87 4.73 -12.08 -0.45
CA ASP A 87 5.80 -13.08 -0.31
C ASP A 87 5.89 -13.50 1.17
N ARG A 88 5.18 -14.58 1.52
CA ARG A 88 5.15 -15.12 2.89
C ARG A 88 6.50 -15.66 3.35
N ALA A 89 7.33 -16.14 2.42
CA ALA A 89 8.64 -16.69 2.75
C ALA A 89 9.60 -15.59 3.21
N LYS A 90 9.54 -14.43 2.54
CA LYS A 90 10.32 -13.23 2.94
C LYS A 90 9.63 -12.38 3.99
N GLY A 91 8.32 -12.51 4.15
CA GLY A 91 7.54 -11.63 5.02
C GLY A 91 7.37 -10.23 4.43
N ILE A 92 7.28 -10.12 3.10
CA ILE A 92 7.22 -8.84 2.39
C ILE A 92 5.95 -8.77 1.55
N PHE A 93 5.23 -7.66 1.68
CA PHE A 93 4.15 -7.31 0.77
C PHE A 93 4.65 -6.31 -0.27
N TYR A 94 4.40 -6.63 -1.54
CA TYR A 94 4.71 -5.78 -2.68
C TYR A 94 3.42 -5.27 -3.29
N TRP A 95 3.41 -3.99 -3.67
CA TRP A 95 2.31 -3.47 -4.47
C TRP A 95 2.79 -2.37 -5.42
N GLN A 96 2.32 -2.44 -6.65
CA GLN A 96 2.46 -1.36 -7.62
C GLN A 96 1.06 -1.00 -8.13
N PRO A 97 0.39 0.03 -7.58
CA PRO A 97 -0.88 0.49 -8.10
C PRO A 97 -0.76 0.88 -9.57
N GLY A 98 -1.70 0.39 -10.38
CA GLY A 98 -1.83 0.79 -11.78
C GLY A 98 -2.44 2.19 -11.91
N PRO A 99 -2.49 2.74 -13.14
CA PRO A 99 -3.17 4.00 -13.39
C PRO A 99 -4.63 3.99 -12.90
N GLY A 100 -5.08 5.08 -12.30
CA GLY A 100 -6.43 5.24 -11.75
C GLY A 100 -6.65 4.67 -10.35
N PHE A 101 -5.65 4.04 -9.73
CA PHE A 101 -5.72 3.50 -8.35
C PHE A 101 -5.42 4.59 -7.31
N ILE A 102 -6.15 5.71 -7.37
CA ILE A 102 -5.99 6.85 -6.45
C ILE A 102 -6.95 6.70 -5.26
N GLY A 103 -6.47 7.03 -4.05
CA GLY A 103 -7.30 7.04 -2.85
C GLY A 103 -6.65 6.37 -1.66
N GLU A 104 -7.48 5.92 -0.71
CA GLU A 104 -7.04 5.24 0.50
C GLU A 104 -7.40 3.75 0.44
N TYR A 105 -6.43 2.91 0.83
CA TYR A 105 -6.57 1.46 0.85
C TYR A 105 -6.23 0.98 2.26
N ASP A 106 -7.25 0.57 3.02
CA ASP A 106 -7.08 -0.07 4.31
C ASP A 106 -6.81 -1.57 4.10
N LEU A 107 -5.58 -1.99 4.40
CA LEU A 107 -5.11 -3.36 4.33
C LEU A 107 -4.94 -3.93 5.75
N VAL A 108 -5.19 -5.22 5.88
CA VAL A 108 -4.89 -5.96 7.10
C VAL A 108 -4.13 -7.24 6.76
N PHE A 109 -3.06 -7.50 7.51
CA PHE A 109 -2.25 -8.71 7.39
C PHE A 109 -2.31 -9.50 8.69
N ILE A 110 -2.31 -10.82 8.59
CA ILE A 110 -2.28 -11.73 9.73
C ILE A 110 -0.87 -12.30 9.85
N LYS A 111 -0.28 -12.17 11.03
CA LYS A 111 1.05 -12.68 11.37
C LYS A 111 0.94 -13.56 12.59
N GLN A 112 1.59 -14.72 12.55
CA GLN A 112 1.79 -15.55 13.71
C GLN A 112 3.15 -15.20 14.34
N ASP A 113 3.17 -14.96 15.65
CA ASP A 113 4.43 -14.80 16.38
C ASP A 113 5.08 -16.15 16.73
N GLU A 114 6.25 -16.08 17.35
CA GLU A 114 7.06 -17.26 17.71
C GLU A 114 6.36 -18.20 18.71
N PHE A 115 5.35 -17.69 19.44
CA PHE A 115 4.56 -18.45 20.40
C PHE A 115 3.26 -19.00 19.82
N GLY A 116 3.02 -18.81 18.51
CA GLY A 116 1.81 -19.28 17.84
C GLY A 116 0.62 -18.34 17.94
N MET A 117 0.77 -17.15 18.54
CA MET A 117 -0.32 -16.19 18.65
C MET A 117 -0.50 -15.43 17.33
N GLN A 118 -1.73 -15.43 16.80
CA GLN A 118 -2.08 -14.63 15.64
C GLN A 118 -2.28 -13.17 16.04
N LYS A 119 -1.63 -12.27 15.32
CA LYS A 119 -1.72 -10.81 15.45
C LYS A 119 -2.10 -10.20 14.11
N ARG A 120 -2.79 -9.06 14.17
CA ARG A 120 -3.12 -8.27 12.97
C ARG A 120 -2.18 -7.09 12.79
N ILE A 121 -1.78 -6.82 11.56
CA ILE A 121 -1.02 -5.63 11.16
C ILE A 121 -1.95 -4.78 10.31
N ASN A 122 -2.31 -3.58 10.78
CA ASN A 122 -3.20 -2.68 10.06
C ASN A 122 -2.36 -1.66 9.28
N VAL A 123 -2.57 -1.57 7.97
CA VAL A 123 -1.83 -0.65 7.09
C VAL A 123 -2.80 0.15 6.24
N LYS A 124 -2.74 1.47 6.28
CA LYS A 124 -3.43 2.34 5.34
C LYS A 124 -2.43 2.84 4.31
N ILE A 125 -2.69 2.58 3.04
CA ILE A 125 -1.88 3.14 1.94
C ILE A 125 -2.69 4.25 1.26
N ARG A 126 -2.13 5.45 1.23
CA ARG A 126 -2.64 6.58 0.46
C ARG A 126 -1.91 6.65 -0.87
N VAL A 127 -2.64 6.46 -1.97
CA VAL A 127 -2.10 6.61 -3.32
C VAL A 127 -2.49 7.99 -3.83
N ARG A 128 -1.49 8.81 -4.15
CA ARG A 128 -1.66 10.17 -4.68
C ARG A 128 -1.39 10.19 -6.18
N PRO A 129 -2.05 11.05 -6.97
CA PRO A 129 -1.70 11.21 -8.38
C PRO A 129 -0.22 11.54 -8.54
N LYS A 130 0.44 10.89 -9.50
CA LYS A 130 1.81 11.28 -9.88
C LYS A 130 1.81 12.43 -10.87
N PHE A 131 0.83 12.41 -11.77
CA PHE A 131 0.60 13.43 -12.78
C PHE A 131 -0.81 13.97 -12.59
N GLY A 132 -0.92 15.12 -11.93
CA GLY A 132 -2.21 15.69 -11.51
C GLY A 132 -2.14 17.09 -10.90
N GLY A 133 -1.09 17.86 -11.20
CA GLY A 133 -1.21 19.32 -11.32
C GLY A 133 -1.50 19.61 -12.79
N ASN A 134 -2.39 20.55 -13.09
CA ASN A 134 -2.97 20.74 -14.41
C ASN A 134 -1.93 20.70 -15.56
N HIS A 135 -2.36 20.35 -16.77
CA HIS A 135 -1.58 20.52 -18.00
C HIS A 135 -0.94 21.93 -18.12
N ILE A 136 -1.52 22.92 -17.44
CA ILE A 136 -1.04 24.30 -17.29
C ILE A 136 0.26 24.42 -16.48
N ASP A 137 0.48 23.56 -15.48
CA ASP A 137 1.67 23.61 -14.61
C ASP A 137 2.90 22.97 -15.27
N LEU A 138 2.70 21.96 -16.14
CA LEU A 138 3.75 21.45 -17.01
C LEU A 138 4.27 22.52 -17.97
N PHE A 139 3.37 23.34 -18.54
CA PHE A 139 3.78 24.49 -19.36
C PHE A 139 4.47 25.58 -18.54
N LYS A 140 4.03 25.84 -17.30
CA LYS A 140 4.70 26.82 -16.43
C LYS A 140 6.10 26.36 -16.01
N ASP A 141 6.28 25.08 -15.69
CA ASP A 141 7.59 24.52 -15.35
C ASP A 141 8.51 24.47 -16.57
N ALA A 142 7.98 24.13 -17.75
CA ALA A 142 8.74 24.17 -19.00
C ALA A 142 9.10 25.62 -19.41
N LYS A 143 8.19 26.57 -19.21
CA LYS A 143 8.44 28.02 -19.38
C LYS A 143 9.49 28.54 -18.40
N ALA A 144 9.43 28.13 -17.12
CA ALA A 144 10.42 28.49 -16.11
C ALA A 144 11.82 27.92 -16.42
N LYS A 145 11.89 26.81 -17.15
CA LYS A 145 13.14 26.20 -17.67
C LYS A 145 13.55 26.72 -19.05
N GLY A 146 12.75 27.58 -19.68
CA GLY A 146 13.01 28.12 -21.02
C GLY A 146 12.85 27.11 -22.16
N GLU A 147 12.17 25.99 -21.92
CA GLU A 147 12.02 24.89 -22.88
C GLU A 147 10.85 25.09 -23.86
N VAL A 148 9.92 26.01 -23.57
CA VAL A 148 8.68 26.21 -24.36
C VAL A 148 8.28 27.70 -24.40
N SER A 149 7.77 28.17 -25.55
CA SER A 149 7.34 29.56 -25.81
C SER A 149 5.88 29.81 -25.37
N ASP A 150 5.54 31.07 -25.06
CA ASP A 150 4.17 31.49 -24.70
C ASP A 150 3.13 31.22 -25.81
N SER A 151 3.59 31.01 -27.05
CA SER A 151 2.76 30.65 -28.21
C SER A 151 2.29 29.20 -28.23
N ASP A 152 2.91 28.32 -27.44
CA ASP A 152 2.72 26.86 -27.53
C ASP A 152 1.70 26.33 -26.51
N VAL A 153 1.10 27.23 -25.73
CA VAL A 153 0.04 26.91 -24.76
C VAL A 153 -1.31 26.87 -25.49
N PRO A 154 -2.01 25.73 -25.56
CA PRO A 154 -3.35 25.67 -26.14
C PRO A 154 -4.32 26.51 -25.32
N SER A 155 -5.15 27.31 -25.99
CA SER A 155 -6.20 28.15 -25.37
C SER A 155 -7.26 27.35 -24.62
#